data_AF-A0A3A8QLI3-F1
#
_entry.id   AF-A0A3A8QLI3-F1
#
_cell.length_a   1.000
_cell.length_b   1.000
_cell.length_c   1.000
_cell.angle_alpha   90.00
_cell.angle_beta   90.00
_cell.angle_gamma   90.00
#
_symmetry.space_group_name_H-M   'P 1'
#
loop_
_entity.id
_entity.type
_entity.pdbx_description
1 polymer ?
#
loop_
_entity_poly.entity_id
_entity_poly.type
_entity_poly.pdbx_seq_one_letter_code
_entity_poly.pdbx_strand_id
1 'polypeptide(L)'
;MKRHLFTLGLLFAVPAFAGSTTTPPTQDASQGARRPPPFERKSPVQVLIDHRQDLALTDAQAASLERIQTALDAKNAPVKQSLEALRPSTPPERGTQGTPSAQEQANHEQARGLFEQLRTNGMAAYQEAEQVLTDAQKTQARTMLESERRSHGPGHGGRGGPPRGE
;
A
#
# COMPACT_ATOMS: atom_id res chain seq x y z
N MET A 1 15.12 -47.79 -14.41
CA MET A 1 14.62 -48.68 -15.48
C MET A 1 13.16 -48.34 -15.77
N LYS A 2 12.76 -48.33 -17.07
CA LYS A 2 11.40 -48.09 -17.64
C LYS A 2 10.95 -46.61 -17.55
N ARG A 3 11.08 -45.73 -18.56
CA ARG A 3 10.62 -45.71 -19.98
C ARG A 3 9.13 -46.01 -20.14
N HIS A 4 8.32 -44.96 -20.26
CA HIS A 4 7.20 -44.93 -21.21
C HIS A 4 7.23 -43.63 -22.01
N LEU A 5 7.68 -43.81 -23.25
CA LEU A 5 7.51 -42.95 -24.40
C LEU A 5 6.09 -43.21 -24.93
N PHE A 6 5.28 -42.18 -25.13
CA PHE A 6 4.21 -42.25 -26.12
C PHE A 6 4.22 -40.96 -26.93
N THR A 7 4.13 -41.16 -28.23
CA THR A 7 4.39 -40.23 -29.31
C THR A 7 3.06 -39.93 -30.00
N LEU A 8 2.95 -38.72 -30.57
CA LEU A 8 2.36 -38.43 -31.89
C LEU A 8 0.87 -38.00 -32.01
N GLY A 9 0.69 -36.92 -32.80
CA GLY A 9 -0.49 -36.64 -33.66
C GLY A 9 -1.35 -35.45 -33.22
N LEU A 10 -1.04 -34.20 -33.57
CA LEU A 10 -1.35 -33.48 -34.83
C LEU A 10 -2.85 -33.45 -35.20
N LEU A 11 -3.49 -32.28 -35.13
CA LEU A 11 -4.17 -31.63 -36.26
C LEU A 11 -4.80 -30.28 -35.88
N PHE A 12 -4.57 -29.34 -36.80
CA PHE A 12 -5.17 -28.02 -36.90
C PHE A 12 -6.70 -28.06 -36.92
N ALA A 13 -7.33 -27.14 -36.18
CA ALA A 13 -8.65 -26.62 -36.55
C ALA A 13 -8.71 -25.13 -36.16
N VAL A 14 -8.56 -24.27 -37.17
CA VAL A 14 -8.81 -22.83 -37.07
C VAL A 14 -10.27 -22.60 -37.43
N PRO A 15 -11.13 -22.13 -36.53
CA PRO A 15 -12.38 -21.51 -36.93
C PRO A 15 -12.11 -20.04 -37.25
N ALA A 16 -12.18 -19.70 -38.53
CA ALA A 16 -12.41 -18.34 -38.98
C ALA A 16 -13.87 -17.98 -38.68
N PHE A 17 -14.08 -17.09 -37.71
CA PHE A 17 -15.34 -16.35 -37.56
C PHE A 17 -15.05 -14.87 -37.79
N ALA A 18 -15.40 -14.40 -38.99
CA ALA A 18 -15.56 -13.00 -39.30
C ALA A 18 -16.98 -12.58 -38.89
N GLY A 19 -17.13 -11.43 -38.23
CA GLY A 19 -18.45 -10.84 -37.99
C GLY A 19 -18.54 -9.91 -36.78
N SER A 20 -18.15 -8.65 -37.00
CA SER A 20 -18.84 -7.45 -36.54
C SER A 20 -19.24 -7.32 -35.07
N THR A 21 -18.49 -6.52 -34.30
CA THR A 21 -18.77 -5.08 -34.10
C THR A 21 -17.72 -4.56 -33.12
N THR A 22 -16.78 -3.77 -33.64
CA THR A 22 -15.87 -2.97 -32.81
C THR A 22 -16.69 -1.88 -32.15
N THR A 23 -17.30 -2.20 -31.01
CA THR A 23 -17.58 -1.20 -29.98
C THR A 23 -16.22 -0.94 -29.32
N PRO A 24 -15.63 0.26 -29.43
CA PRO A 24 -14.44 0.56 -28.65
C PRO A 24 -14.82 0.33 -27.18
N PRO A 25 -14.04 -0.43 -26.39
CA PRO A 25 -14.21 -0.36 -24.95
C PRO A 25 -14.00 1.11 -24.62
N THR A 26 -15.06 1.74 -24.12
CA THR A 26 -14.98 3.01 -23.41
C THR A 26 -13.83 2.86 -22.44
N GLN A 27 -12.69 3.45 -22.81
CA GLN A 27 -11.65 3.81 -21.89
C GLN A 27 -12.35 4.77 -20.92
N ASP A 28 -12.91 4.22 -19.85
CA ASP A 28 -13.16 4.97 -18.63
C ASP A 28 -11.79 5.29 -18.05
N ALA A 29 -11.14 6.23 -18.75
CA ALA A 29 -9.93 6.86 -18.33
C ALA A 29 -10.25 7.53 -17.00
N SER A 30 -9.45 7.20 -15.99
CA SER A 30 -9.26 8.04 -14.81
C SER A 30 -10.33 7.92 -13.72
N GLN A 31 -10.70 6.71 -13.32
CA GLN A 31 -10.77 6.47 -11.88
C GLN A 31 -9.33 6.54 -11.36
N GLY A 32 -8.83 7.76 -11.13
CA GLY A 32 -7.54 7.98 -10.48
C GLY A 32 -7.52 7.11 -9.24
N ALA A 33 -6.61 6.13 -9.23
CA ALA A 33 -6.50 5.16 -8.15
C ALA A 33 -6.54 5.94 -6.84
N ARG A 34 -7.64 5.80 -6.08
CA ARG A 34 -7.79 6.51 -4.81
C ARG A 34 -6.58 6.12 -3.99
N ARG A 35 -5.68 7.08 -3.75
CA ARG A 35 -4.52 6.84 -2.91
C ARG A 35 -5.07 6.35 -1.57
N PRO A 36 -4.63 5.16 -1.09
CA PRO A 36 -5.11 4.66 0.18
C PRO A 36 -4.83 5.73 1.25
N PRO A 37 -5.77 5.98 2.18
CA PRO A 37 -5.54 6.89 3.29
C PRO A 37 -4.23 6.53 3.99
N PRO A 38 -3.54 7.52 4.59
CA PRO A 38 -2.19 7.30 5.14
C PRO A 38 -2.11 6.18 6.19
N PHE A 39 -3.23 5.83 6.85
CA PHE A 39 -3.32 4.75 7.84
C PHE A 39 -3.49 3.35 7.22
N GLU A 40 -3.79 3.24 5.93
CA GLU A 40 -3.85 1.97 5.19
C GLU A 40 -2.48 1.58 4.60
N ARG A 41 -1.45 2.41 4.78
CA ARG A 41 -0.08 2.06 4.41
C ARG A 41 0.41 0.90 5.26
N LYS A 42 1.23 0.04 4.67
CA LYS A 42 1.89 -1.06 5.38
C LYS A 42 2.73 -0.51 6.54
N SER A 43 2.68 -1.19 7.67
CA SER A 43 3.58 -0.91 8.79
C SER A 43 5.01 -1.29 8.38
N PRO A 44 6.05 -0.70 9.01
CA PRO A 44 7.42 -1.16 8.79
C PRO A 44 7.60 -2.66 9.05
N VAL A 45 6.93 -3.21 10.06
CA VAL A 45 7.00 -4.64 10.41
C VAL A 45 6.39 -5.50 9.30
N GLN A 46 5.25 -5.10 8.74
CA GLN A 46 4.63 -5.79 7.60
C GLN A 46 5.55 -5.80 6.38
N VAL A 47 6.25 -4.69 6.10
CA VAL A 47 7.23 -4.65 5.02
C VAL A 47 8.35 -5.67 5.25
N LEU A 48 8.87 -5.82 6.47
CA LEU A 48 9.89 -6.85 6.76
C LEU A 48 9.37 -8.28 6.50
N ILE A 49 8.12 -8.56 6.86
CA ILE A 49 7.48 -9.86 6.63
C ILE A 49 7.31 -10.12 5.12
N ASP A 50 6.81 -9.14 4.38
CA ASP A 50 6.64 -9.23 2.92
C ASP A 50 7.97 -9.51 2.20
N HIS A 51 9.06 -8.98 2.74
CA HIS A 51 10.43 -9.14 2.22
C HIS A 51 11.25 -10.22 2.94
N ARG A 52 10.59 -11.23 3.53
CA ARG A 52 11.28 -12.30 4.29
C ARG A 52 12.40 -13.00 3.52
N GLN A 53 12.22 -13.20 2.21
CA GLN A 53 13.20 -13.87 1.35
C GLN A 53 14.41 -12.98 1.10
N ASP A 54 14.17 -11.70 0.80
CA ASP A 54 15.23 -10.72 0.56
C ASP A 54 16.10 -10.51 1.81
N LEU A 55 15.47 -10.52 2.98
CA LEU A 55 16.15 -10.39 4.28
C LEU A 55 16.72 -11.71 4.82
N ALA A 56 16.55 -12.81 4.08
CA ALA A 56 16.91 -14.16 4.53
C ALA A 56 16.45 -14.45 5.98
N LEU A 57 15.20 -14.09 6.29
CA LEU A 57 14.63 -14.31 7.62
C LEU A 57 14.51 -15.82 7.87
N THR A 58 14.92 -16.25 9.06
CA THR A 58 14.60 -17.61 9.51
C THR A 58 13.12 -17.72 9.86
N ASP A 59 12.57 -18.93 9.85
CA ASP A 59 11.17 -19.17 10.23
C ASP A 59 10.86 -18.64 11.65
N ALA A 60 11.82 -18.75 12.57
CA ALA A 60 11.69 -18.23 13.93
C ALA A 60 11.64 -16.69 13.98
N GLN A 61 12.42 -16.02 13.13
CA GLN A 61 12.38 -14.57 12.99
C GLN A 61 11.05 -14.13 12.37
N ALA A 62 10.62 -14.78 11.27
CA ALA A 62 9.34 -14.49 10.62
C ALA A 62 8.16 -14.65 11.60
N ALA A 63 8.09 -15.77 12.33
CA ALA A 63 7.04 -15.99 13.33
C ALA A 63 7.07 -14.96 14.47
N SER A 64 8.24 -14.41 14.80
CA SER A 64 8.36 -13.34 15.80
C SER A 64 7.87 -12.00 15.26
N LEU A 65 8.18 -11.67 14.01
CA LEU A 65 7.68 -10.47 13.35
C LEU A 65 6.15 -10.52 13.16
N GLU A 66 5.59 -11.68 12.81
CA GLU A 66 4.14 -11.89 12.71
C GLU A 66 3.42 -11.64 14.04
N ARG A 67 4.02 -12.08 15.16
CA ARG A 67 3.51 -11.78 16.51
C ARG A 67 3.54 -10.28 16.82
N ILE A 68 4.63 -9.60 16.48
CA ILE A 68 4.76 -8.15 16.65
C ILE A 68 3.72 -7.42 15.80
N GLN A 69 3.53 -7.83 14.54
CA GLN A 69 2.54 -7.25 13.65
C GLN A 69 1.11 -7.45 14.18
N THR A 70 0.80 -8.65 14.66
CA THR A 70 -0.51 -8.95 15.27
C THR A 70 -0.78 -8.07 16.49
N ALA A 71 0.22 -7.87 17.36
CA ALA A 71 0.11 -6.99 18.51
C ALA A 71 -0.06 -5.52 18.09
N LEU A 72 0.67 -5.07 17.07
CA LEU A 72 0.53 -3.74 16.50
C LEU A 72 -0.87 -3.51 15.93
N ASP A 73 -1.42 -4.48 15.20
CA ASP A 73 -2.77 -4.38 14.64
C ASP A 73 -3.84 -4.34 15.73
N ALA A 74 -3.72 -5.17 16.77
CA ALA A 74 -4.61 -5.11 17.93
C ALA A 74 -4.55 -3.75 18.64
N LYS A 75 -3.34 -3.19 18.81
CA LYS A 75 -3.13 -1.87 19.42
C LYS A 75 -3.69 -0.73 18.57
N ASN A 76 -3.61 -0.85 17.25
CA ASN A 76 -4.05 0.18 16.31
C ASN A 76 -5.54 0.09 15.97
N ALA A 77 -6.20 -1.05 16.21
CA ALA A 77 -7.62 -1.24 15.92
C ALA A 77 -8.54 -0.11 16.45
N PRO A 78 -8.48 0.29 17.74
CA PRO A 78 -9.33 1.38 18.23
C PRO A 78 -8.97 2.74 17.59
N VAL A 79 -7.70 2.99 17.28
CA VAL A 79 -7.27 4.24 16.63
C VAL A 79 -7.80 4.33 15.19
N LYS A 80 -7.76 3.21 14.46
CA LYS A 80 -8.33 3.09 13.11
C LYS A 80 -9.85 3.29 13.13
N GLN A 81 -10.55 2.74 14.13
CA GLN A 81 -11.99 2.98 14.31
C GLN A 81 -12.31 4.47 14.54
N SER A 82 -11.53 5.15 15.39
CA SER A 82 -11.68 6.60 15.59
C SER A 82 -11.44 7.41 14.32
N LEU A 83 -10.47 7.02 13.49
CA LEU A 83 -10.23 7.67 12.20
C LEU A 83 -11.39 7.48 11.22
N GLU A 84 -11.99 6.29 11.17
CA GLU A 84 -13.15 6.03 10.30
C GLU A 84 -14.38 6.82 10.78
N ALA A 85 -14.56 7.00 12.09
CA ALA A 85 -15.65 7.82 12.63
C ALA A 85 -15.54 9.32 12.26
N LEU A 86 -14.33 9.82 11.97
CA LEU A 86 -14.09 11.20 11.52
C LEU A 86 -14.29 11.39 10.00
N ARG A 87 -14.54 10.30 9.27
CA ARG A 87 -14.68 10.34 7.82
C ARG A 87 -16.00 11.05 7.43
N PRO A 88 -15.96 12.00 6.48
CA PRO A 88 -17.18 12.66 6.02
C PRO A 88 -18.07 11.64 5.30
N SER A 89 -19.38 11.69 5.57
CA SER A 89 -20.39 10.80 4.96
C SER A 89 -20.50 10.98 3.44
N THR A 90 -20.12 12.15 2.92
CA THR A 90 -20.14 12.47 1.49
C THR A 90 -18.76 12.96 1.07
N PRO A 91 -18.12 12.32 0.06
CA PRO A 91 -16.91 12.86 -0.54
C PRO A 91 -17.18 14.27 -1.08
N PRO A 92 -16.29 15.25 -0.89
CA PRO A 92 -16.50 16.59 -1.43
C PRO A 92 -16.70 16.50 -2.95
N GLU A 93 -17.71 17.20 -3.48
CA GLU A 93 -17.90 17.31 -4.92
C GLU A 93 -16.61 17.86 -5.55
N ARG A 94 -16.18 17.22 -6.63
CA ARG A 94 -14.93 17.53 -7.32
C ARG A 94 -15.07 18.90 -8.01
N GLY A 95 -14.79 19.98 -7.27
CA GLY A 95 -14.83 21.36 -7.79
C GLY A 95 -15.18 22.42 -6.75
N THR A 96 -15.79 22.04 -5.63
CA THR A 96 -16.21 22.99 -4.59
C THR A 96 -15.11 23.12 -3.54
N GLN A 97 -14.02 23.79 -3.91
CA GLN A 97 -12.92 24.11 -2.99
C GLN A 97 -13.32 25.30 -2.12
N GLY A 98 -14.32 25.10 -1.26
CA GLY A 98 -14.74 26.07 -0.26
C GLY A 98 -13.78 26.12 0.93
N THR A 99 -13.88 27.19 1.73
CA THR A 99 -13.18 27.26 3.02
C THR A 99 -13.67 26.12 3.93
N PRO A 100 -12.78 25.32 4.54
CA PRO A 100 -13.18 24.28 5.47
C PRO A 100 -14.00 24.89 6.61
N SER A 101 -15.15 24.30 6.90
CA SER A 101 -15.96 24.63 8.08
C SER A 101 -15.17 24.41 9.37
N ALA A 102 -15.58 25.06 10.45
CA ALA A 102 -14.94 24.87 11.76
C ALA A 102 -14.96 23.40 12.21
N GLN A 103 -16.02 22.65 11.86
CA GLN A 103 -16.12 21.22 12.14
C GLN A 103 -15.12 20.39 11.34
N GLU A 104 -14.92 20.70 10.05
CA GLU A 104 -13.92 20.01 9.22
C GLU A 104 -12.50 20.29 9.72
N GLN A 105 -12.23 21.52 10.16
CA GLN A 105 -10.95 21.88 10.78
C GLN A 105 -10.71 21.09 12.07
N ALA A 106 -11.71 21.02 12.95
CA ALA A 106 -11.64 20.24 14.19
C ALA A 106 -11.43 18.74 13.92
N ASN A 107 -12.19 18.15 12.98
CA ASN A 107 -12.03 16.74 12.58
C ASN A 107 -10.62 16.47 12.02
N HIS A 108 -10.07 17.42 11.25
CA HIS A 108 -8.73 17.30 10.70
C HIS A 108 -7.65 17.36 11.78
N GLU A 109 -7.79 18.22 12.78
CA GLU A 109 -6.89 18.28 13.93
C GLU A 109 -6.95 16.99 14.78
N GLN A 110 -8.15 16.46 15.02
CA GLN A 110 -8.32 15.17 15.69
C GLN A 110 -7.68 14.03 14.90
N ALA A 111 -7.91 13.98 13.58
CA ALA A 111 -7.32 12.99 12.71
C ALA A 111 -5.79 13.05 12.74
N ARG A 112 -5.18 14.26 12.73
CA ARG A 112 -3.73 14.44 12.87
C ARG A 112 -3.18 13.79 14.13
N GLY A 113 -3.83 13.99 15.28
CA GLY A 113 -3.42 13.34 16.54
C GLY A 113 -3.46 11.82 16.46
N LEU A 114 -4.53 11.26 15.87
CA LEU A 114 -4.67 9.82 15.68
C LEU A 114 -3.62 9.25 14.70
N PHE A 115 -3.27 9.99 13.65
CA PHE A 115 -2.18 9.62 12.74
C PHE A 115 -0.83 9.57 13.45
N GLU A 116 -0.51 10.54 14.29
CA GLU A 116 0.73 10.53 15.08
C GLU A 116 0.76 9.38 16.08
N GLN A 117 -0.40 8.99 16.64
CA GLN A 117 -0.49 7.81 17.49
C GLN A 117 -0.20 6.52 16.72
N LEU A 118 -0.78 6.34 15.52
CA LEU A 118 -0.47 5.18 14.65
C LEU A 118 1.02 5.15 14.29
N ARG A 119 1.62 6.31 13.99
CA ARG A 119 3.04 6.43 13.68
C ARG A 119 3.90 6.02 14.86
N THR A 120 3.58 6.53 16.05
CA THR A 120 4.27 6.18 17.30
C THR A 120 4.20 4.69 17.58
N ASN A 121 3.02 4.09 17.44
CA ASN A 121 2.83 2.65 17.60
C ASN A 121 3.66 1.85 16.59
N GLY A 122 3.67 2.26 15.32
CA GLY A 122 4.47 1.62 14.28
C GLY A 122 5.97 1.72 14.53
N MET A 123 6.46 2.85 15.05
CA MET A 123 7.87 3.02 15.41
C MET A 123 8.28 2.13 16.58
N ALA A 124 7.45 2.02 17.62
CA ALA A 124 7.70 1.13 18.75
C ALA A 124 7.76 -0.34 18.29
N ALA A 125 6.79 -0.78 17.48
CA ALA A 125 6.79 -2.13 16.93
C ALA A 125 8.01 -2.40 16.04
N TYR A 126 8.49 -1.42 15.28
CA TYR A 126 9.72 -1.56 14.51
C TYR A 126 10.97 -1.69 15.40
N GLN A 127 11.04 -0.96 16.52
CA GLN A 127 12.14 -1.11 17.49
C GLN A 127 12.16 -2.51 18.12
N GLU A 128 10.99 -3.08 18.42
CA GLU A 128 10.88 -4.47 18.85
C GLU A 128 11.32 -5.45 17.75
N ALA A 129 10.93 -5.20 16.50
CA ALA A 129 11.35 -6.00 15.36
C ALA A 129 12.88 -5.98 15.17
N GLU A 130 13.54 -4.84 15.38
CA GLU A 130 15.00 -4.75 15.31
C GLU A 130 15.71 -5.65 16.35
N GLN A 131 15.06 -6.06 17.45
CA GLN A 131 15.66 -6.99 18.41
C GLN A 131 15.69 -8.44 17.92
N VAL A 132 14.87 -8.76 16.93
CA VAL A 132 14.76 -10.10 16.33
C VAL A 132 15.73 -10.28 15.15
N LEU A 133 16.13 -9.17 14.53
CA LEU A 133 17.00 -9.15 13.36
C LEU A 133 18.48 -9.20 13.75
N THR A 134 19.30 -9.81 12.90
CA THR A 134 20.76 -9.65 12.94
C THR A 134 21.17 -8.24 12.49
N ASP A 135 22.38 -7.78 12.81
CA ASP A 135 22.82 -6.43 12.44
C ASP A 135 22.93 -6.23 10.92
N ALA A 136 23.28 -7.29 10.17
CA ALA A 136 23.26 -7.28 8.71
C ALA A 136 21.82 -7.08 8.19
N GLN A 137 20.85 -7.83 8.73
CA GLN A 137 19.45 -7.69 8.38
C GLN A 137 18.88 -6.31 8.74
N LYS A 138 19.27 -5.73 9.89
CA LYS A 138 18.86 -4.36 10.27
C LYS A 138 19.34 -3.33 9.25
N THR A 139 20.58 -3.45 8.79
CA THR A 139 21.15 -2.52 7.81
C THR A 139 20.40 -2.60 6.48
N GLN A 140 20.09 -3.81 6.02
CA GLN A 140 19.30 -4.02 4.81
C GLN A 140 17.85 -3.55 4.97
N ALA A 141 17.22 -3.88 6.10
CA ALA A 141 15.87 -3.45 6.45
C ALA A 141 15.71 -1.93 6.42
N ARG A 142 16.66 -1.17 6.98
CA ARG A 142 16.64 0.29 6.95
C ARG A 142 16.71 0.85 5.53
N THR A 143 17.57 0.27 4.69
CA THR A 143 17.72 0.68 3.28
C THR A 143 16.44 0.46 2.49
N MET A 144 15.80 -0.71 2.70
CA MET A 144 14.54 -1.09 2.07
C MET A 144 13.37 -0.22 2.55
N LEU A 145 13.25 0.01 3.86
CA LEU A 145 12.20 0.86 4.41
C LEU A 145 12.31 2.31 3.94
N GLU A 146 13.54 2.81 3.77
CA GLU A 146 13.78 4.13 3.22
C GLU A 146 13.37 4.22 1.74
N SER A 147 13.64 3.19 0.94
CA SER A 147 13.17 3.16 -0.47
C SER A 147 11.64 3.12 -0.54
N GLU A 148 11.00 2.31 0.30
CA GLU A 148 9.54 2.19 0.36
C GLU A 148 8.88 3.52 0.74
N ARG A 149 9.47 4.25 1.71
CA ARG A 149 9.02 5.59 2.10
C ARG A 149 9.13 6.59 0.96
N ARG A 150 10.20 6.53 0.16
CA ARG A 150 10.38 7.41 -1.00
C ARG A 150 9.36 7.11 -2.09
N SER A 151 9.12 5.83 -2.37
CA SER A 151 8.09 5.39 -3.33
C SER A 151 6.68 5.83 -2.93
N HIS A 152 6.39 5.88 -1.62
CA HIS A 152 5.10 6.27 -1.06
C HIS A 152 5.04 7.70 -0.51
N GLY A 153 6.07 8.52 -0.73
CA GLY A 153 6.14 9.92 -0.34
C GLY A 153 5.05 10.75 -1.03
N PRO A 154 4.81 12.01 -0.65
CA PRO A 154 4.01 12.91 -1.47
C PRO A 154 4.66 12.93 -2.86
N GLY A 155 4.00 12.32 -3.84
CA GLY A 155 4.48 12.39 -5.21
C GLY A 155 4.65 13.85 -5.57
N HIS A 156 5.81 14.19 -6.12
CA HIS A 156 6.01 15.39 -6.92
C HIS A 156 5.05 15.33 -8.13
N GLY A 157 3.76 15.53 -7.87
CA GLY A 157 2.71 15.65 -8.87
C GLY A 157 2.68 17.08 -9.38
N GLY A 158 3.45 17.34 -10.43
CA GLY A 158 3.21 18.35 -11.46
C GLY A 158 2.60 19.69 -11.05
N ARG A 159 3.43 20.62 -10.58
CA ARG A 159 3.18 22.06 -10.75
C ARG A 159 4.37 22.67 -11.47
N GLY A 160 4.33 22.65 -12.80
CA GLY A 160 5.44 23.13 -13.62
C GLY A 160 5.23 22.88 -15.11
N GLY A 161 4.05 23.16 -15.65
CA GLY A 161 3.95 23.45 -17.08
C GLY A 161 4.53 24.86 -17.30
N PRO A 162 5.38 25.08 -18.32
CA PRO A 162 5.96 26.41 -18.55
C PRO A 162 4.87 27.44 -18.85
N PRO A 163 5.08 28.74 -18.53
CA PRO A 163 4.14 29.78 -18.92
C PRO A 163 4.04 29.79 -20.45
N ARG A 164 2.80 29.73 -20.96
CA ARG A 164 2.53 29.94 -22.38
C ARG A 164 2.96 31.36 -22.69
N GLY A 165 4.07 31.49 -23.42
CA GLY A 165 4.54 32.78 -23.91
C GLY A 165 3.45 33.48 -24.70
N GLU A 166 3.26 34.76 -24.40
CA GLU A 166 2.68 35.74 -25.30
C GLU A 166 3.77 36.27 -26.24
#